data_AF-A0A1I0F288-F1
#
_entry.id   AF-A0A1I0F288-F1
#
_cell.length_a   1.000
_cell.length_b   1.000
_cell.length_c   1.000
_cell.angle_alpha   90.00
_cell.angle_beta   90.00
_cell.angle_gamma   90.00
#
_symmetry.space_group_name_H-M   'P 1'
#
loop_
_entity.id
_entity.type
_entity.pdbx_description
1 polymer ?
#
loop_
_entity_poly.entity_id
_entity_poly.type
_entity_poly.pdbx_seq_one_letter_code
_entity_poly.pdbx_strand_id
1 'polypeptide(L)'
;MLVLIITLFILLYIAIFYIIHLKRSIKKATNSIKKIKSIDTNSLITTTNSNQELCELLHEVNQMMITFRKLEIEIEKKNSNLQKTIINISHDLKTPLTSALGYVEILQKYDLSKDEQKNMRQLLLIN
;
A
#
# COMPACT_ATOMS: atom_id res chain seq x y z
N MET A 1 24.63 0.41 61.16
CA MET A 1 23.33 -0.07 60.62
C MET A 1 22.45 1.05 60.09
N LEU A 2 22.15 2.10 60.86
CA LEU A 2 21.25 3.19 60.43
C LEU A 2 21.67 3.87 59.11
N VAL A 3 22.96 4.17 58.93
CA VAL A 3 23.48 4.77 57.69
C VAL A 3 23.28 3.86 56.47
N LEU A 4 23.49 2.55 56.63
CA LEU A 4 23.27 1.56 55.56
C LEU A 4 21.80 1.43 55.18
N ILE A 5 20.90 1.55 56.16
CA ILE A 5 19.46 1.52 55.91
C ILE A 5 19.04 2.78 55.13
N ILE A 6 19.53 3.94 55.52
CA ILE A 6 19.22 5.22 54.86
C ILE A 6 19.75 5.22 53.42
N THR A 7 20.98 4.76 53.18
CA THR A 7 21.53 4.69 51.82
C THR A 7 20.75 3.72 50.93
N LEU A 8 20.31 2.58 51.48
CA LEU A 8 19.46 1.62 50.76
C LEU A 8 18.12 2.26 50.35
N PHE A 9 17.46 2.99 51.25
CA PHE A 9 16.20 3.67 50.93
C PHE A 9 16.36 4.75 49.84
N ILE A 10 17.46 5.49 49.86
CA ILE A 10 17.75 6.51 48.83
C ILE A 10 17.95 5.85 47.46
N LEU A 11 18.72 4.76 47.40
CA LEU A 11 18.94 3.99 46.17
C LEU A 11 17.61 3.43 45.61
N LEU A 12 16.77 2.91 46.49
CA LEU A 12 15.46 2.35 46.13
C LEU A 12 14.51 3.44 45.61
N TYR A 13 14.53 4.63 46.23
CA TYR A 13 13.78 5.79 45.77
C TYR A 13 14.20 6.24 44.35
N ILE A 14 15.50 6.35 44.11
CA ILE A 14 16.05 6.72 42.79
C ILE A 14 15.66 5.68 41.72
N ALA A 15 15.77 4.39 42.05
CA ALA A 15 15.40 3.31 41.14
C ALA A 15 13.90 3.34 40.77
N ILE A 16 13.02 3.53 41.76
CA ILE A 16 11.58 3.67 41.53
C ILE A 16 11.29 4.88 40.64
N PHE A 17 11.92 6.03 40.94
CA PHE A 17 11.73 7.25 40.16
C PHE A 17 12.15 7.05 38.69
N TYR A 18 13.30 6.41 38.45
CA TYR A 18 13.78 6.10 37.10
C TYR A 18 12.81 5.18 36.34
N ILE A 19 12.32 4.12 36.98
CA ILE A 19 11.35 3.18 36.37
C ILE A 19 10.05 3.88 35.99
N ILE A 20 9.54 4.77 36.87
CA ILE A 20 8.32 5.53 36.58
C ILE A 20 8.52 6.46 35.37
N HIS A 21 9.67 7.13 35.31
CA HIS A 21 10.00 8.02 34.20
C HIS A 21 10.10 7.26 32.87
N LEU A 22 10.75 6.10 32.87
CA LEU A 22 10.87 5.23 31.70
C LEU A 22 9.50 4.72 31.24
N LYS A 23 8.66 4.23 32.15
CA LYS A 23 7.29 3.78 31.82
C LYS A 23 6.44 4.89 31.20
N ARG A 24 6.57 6.13 31.70
CA ARG A 24 5.87 7.29 31.12
C ARG A 24 6.36 7.60 29.71
N SER A 25 7.66 7.57 29.47
CA SER A 25 8.25 7.77 28.15
C SER A 25 7.78 6.72 27.13
N ILE A 26 7.78 5.44 27.52
CA ILE A 26 7.27 4.35 26.67
C ILE A 26 5.79 4.56 26.37
N LYS A 27 4.97 4.88 27.39
CA LYS A 27 3.53 5.11 27.19
C LYS A 27 3.25 6.29 26.26
N LYS A 28 4.04 7.37 26.34
CA LYS A 28 3.96 8.50 25.39
C LYS A 28 4.27 8.05 23.97
N ALA A 29 5.37 7.33 23.76
CA ALA A 29 5.74 6.80 22.45
C ALA A 29 4.65 5.87 21.88
N THR A 30 4.11 4.95 22.69
CA THR A 30 3.01 4.07 22.28
C THR A 30 1.75 4.85 21.88
N ASN A 31 1.41 5.91 22.63
CA ASN A 31 0.27 6.75 22.31
C ASN A 31 0.48 7.56 21.02
N SER A 32 1.70 8.07 20.78
CA SER A 32 2.05 8.73 19.52
C SER A 32 1.91 7.77 18.34
N ILE A 33 2.41 6.54 18.47
CA ILE A 33 2.25 5.48 17.46
C ILE A 33 0.77 5.15 17.22
N LYS A 34 -0.03 5.00 18.28
CA LYS A 34 -1.48 4.75 18.15
C LYS A 34 -2.20 5.90 17.45
N LYS A 35 -1.83 7.15 17.74
CA LYS A 35 -2.43 8.33 17.12
C LYS A 35 -2.14 8.38 15.61
N ILE A 36 -0.90 8.07 15.21
CA ILE A 36 -0.51 7.99 13.79
C ILE A 36 -1.18 6.80 13.10
N LYS A 37 -1.45 5.69 13.80
CA LYS A 37 -2.24 4.58 13.25
C LYS A 37 -3.72 4.95 13.04
N SER A 38 -4.27 5.81 13.91
CA SER A 38 -5.71 6.16 13.90
C SER A 38 -6.07 7.34 13.02
N ILE A 39 -5.10 8.19 12.68
CA ILE A 39 -5.29 9.36 11.84
C ILE A 39 -4.44 9.10 10.60
N ASP A 40 -5.03 9.20 9.41
CA ASP A 40 -4.37 9.11 8.10
C ASP A 40 -3.41 10.31 7.84
N THR A 41 -2.63 10.64 8.86
CA THR A 41 -1.66 11.73 8.88
C THR A 41 -0.30 11.13 8.57
N ASN A 42 0.32 11.65 7.51
CA ASN A 42 1.75 11.52 7.17
C ASN A 42 2.70 12.03 8.28
N SER A 43 2.26 12.13 9.53
CA SER A 43 3.03 12.66 10.66
C SER A 43 3.96 11.59 11.20
N LEU A 44 5.25 11.90 11.25
CA LEU A 44 6.27 11.08 11.90
C LEU A 44 6.14 11.14 13.42
N ILE A 45 6.63 10.10 14.11
CA ILE A 45 6.71 10.09 15.56
C ILE A 45 7.81 11.06 15.98
N THR A 46 7.43 12.18 16.59
CA THR A 46 8.36 13.12 17.21
C THR A 46 8.39 12.89 18.72
N THR A 47 9.60 12.91 19.28
CA THR A 47 9.82 12.83 20.73
C THR A 47 10.68 14.00 21.16
N THR A 48 10.39 14.57 22.33
CA THR A 48 11.26 15.55 23.00
C THR A 48 12.15 14.90 24.06
N ASN A 49 12.15 13.56 24.16
CA ASN A 49 12.94 12.84 25.15
C ASN A 49 14.43 12.84 24.78
N SER A 50 15.28 13.03 25.80
CA SER A 50 16.75 13.02 25.69
C SER A 50 17.37 11.61 25.72
N ASN A 51 16.56 10.54 25.73
CA ASN A 51 17.09 9.18 25.74
C ASN A 51 17.45 8.77 24.31
N GLN A 52 18.74 8.57 24.06
CA GLN A 52 19.30 8.24 22.75
C GLN A 52 18.76 6.91 22.19
N GLU A 53 18.70 5.85 22.98
CA GLU A 53 18.18 4.54 22.55
C GLU A 53 16.72 4.62 22.10
N LEU A 54 15.91 5.41 22.82
CA LEU A 54 14.52 5.66 22.43
C LEU A 54 14.43 6.48 21.15
N CYS A 55 15.32 7.46 20.95
CA CYS A 55 15.38 8.24 19.71
C CYS A 55 15.77 7.39 18.51
N GLU A 56 16.75 6.50 18.66
CA GLU A 56 17.17 5.56 17.62
C GLU A 56 16.04 4.60 17.25
N LEU A 57 15.36 4.01 18.24
CA LEU A 57 14.19 3.15 17.99
C LEU A 57 13.09 3.91 17.23
N LEU A 58 12.79 5.14 17.64
CA LEU A 58 11.77 5.95 16.98
C LEU A 58 12.18 6.37 15.56
N HIS A 59 13.47 6.57 15.32
CA HIS A 59 14.00 6.80 13.97
C HIS A 59 13.75 5.59 13.08
N GLU A 60 14.12 4.39 13.53
CA GLU A 60 13.91 3.16 12.76
C GLU A 60 12.42 2.91 12.47
N VAL A 61 11.55 3.12 13.46
CA VAL A 61 10.10 3.02 13.27
C VAL A 61 9.61 4.03 12.23
N ASN A 62 10.09 5.27 12.26
CA ASN A 62 9.75 6.29 11.26
C ASN A 62 10.20 5.89 9.84
N GLN A 63 11.41 5.35 9.69
CA GLN A 63 11.89 4.87 8.39
C GLN A 63 11.02 3.72 7.84
N MET A 64 10.61 2.80 8.72
CA MET A 64 9.70 1.73 8.34
C MET A 64 8.34 2.26 7.87
N MET A 65 7.78 3.26 8.56
CA MET A 65 6.51 3.89 8.14
C MET A 65 6.62 4.57 6.77
N ILE A 66 7.71 5.31 6.53
CA ILE A 66 7.97 5.95 5.22
C ILE A 66 8.05 4.89 4.11
N THR A 67 8.73 3.78 4.38
CA THR A 67 8.89 2.68 3.43
C THR A 67 7.55 2.03 3.10
N PHE A 68 6.73 1.72 4.11
CA PHE A 68 5.40 1.17 3.88
C PHE A 68 4.52 2.11 3.05
N ARG A 69 4.57 3.42 3.32
CA ARG A 69 3.79 4.39 2.54
C ARG A 69 4.19 4.44 1.07
N LYS A 70 5.49 4.36 0.78
CA LYS A 70 5.98 4.28 -0.60
C LYS A 70 5.46 3.02 -1.30
N LEU A 71 5.48 1.88 -0.61
CA LEU A 71 5.00 0.61 -1.15
C LEU A 71 3.50 0.67 -1.48
N GLU A 72 2.70 1.26 -0.60
CA GLU A 72 1.25 1.42 -0.79
C GLU A 72 0.93 2.24 -2.05
N ILE A 73 1.59 3.39 -2.21
CA ILE A 73 1.45 4.25 -3.40
C ILE A 73 1.86 3.49 -4.67
N GLU A 74 2.92 2.69 -4.61
CA GLU A 74 3.38 1.90 -5.76
C GLU A 74 2.36 0.82 -6.15
N ILE A 75 1.75 0.17 -5.16
CA ILE A 75 0.70 -0.85 -5.37
C ILE A 75 -0.53 -0.20 -6.02
N GLU A 76 -0.99 0.94 -5.51
CA GLU A 76 -2.12 1.66 -6.11
C GLU A 76 -1.84 2.05 -7.56
N LYS A 77 -0.64 2.56 -7.85
CA LYS A 77 -0.22 2.91 -9.20
C LYS A 77 -0.19 1.70 -10.12
N LYS A 78 0.35 0.57 -9.65
CA LYS A 78 0.38 -0.70 -10.42
C LYS A 78 -1.03 -1.20 -10.70
N ASN A 79 -1.93 -1.17 -9.72
CA ASN A 79 -3.32 -1.57 -9.89
C ASN A 79 -4.06 -0.67 -10.91
N SER A 80 -3.89 0.65 -10.83
CA SER A 80 -4.46 1.57 -11.81
C SER A 80 -3.94 1.31 -13.22
N ASN A 81 -2.63 1.07 -13.37
CA ASN A 81 -2.02 0.73 -14.65
C ASN A 81 -2.56 -0.59 -15.21
N LEU A 82 -2.65 -1.64 -14.39
CA LEU A 82 -3.23 -2.92 -14.79
C LEU A 82 -4.67 -2.77 -15.27
N GLN A 83 -5.51 -2.02 -14.54
CA GLN A 83 -6.88 -1.74 -14.95
C GLN A 83 -6.94 -1.05 -16.33
N LYS A 84 -6.09 -0.03 -16.54
CA LYS A 84 -6.00 0.66 -17.84
C LYS A 84 -5.56 -0.29 -18.95
N THR A 85 -4.56 -1.13 -18.70
CA THR A 85 -4.12 -2.14 -19.67
C THR A 85 -5.25 -3.09 -20.04
N ILE A 86 -6.03 -3.58 -19.06
CA ILE A 86 -7.19 -4.45 -19.32
C ILE A 86 -8.25 -3.73 -20.15
N ILE A 87 -8.56 -2.47 -19.84
CA ILE A 87 -9.51 -1.65 -20.59
C ILE A 87 -9.05 -1.50 -22.05
N ASN A 88 -7.78 -1.17 -22.27
CA ASN A 88 -7.21 -0.99 -23.60
C ASN A 88 -7.27 -2.29 -24.40
N ILE A 89 -6.83 -3.41 -23.82
CA ILE A 89 -6.91 -4.73 -24.48
C ILE A 89 -8.37 -5.06 -24.81
N SER A 90 -9.31 -4.80 -23.91
CA SER A 90 -10.73 -5.07 -24.14
C SER A 90 -11.29 -4.24 -25.30
N HIS A 91 -10.88 -2.98 -25.42
CA HIS A 91 -11.24 -2.12 -26.54
C HIS A 91 -10.66 -2.65 -27.87
N ASP A 92 -9.40 -3.05 -27.84
CA ASP A 92 -8.68 -3.56 -29.01
C ASP A 92 -9.24 -4.91 -29.48
N LEU A 93 -9.80 -5.72 -28.59
CA LEU A 93 -10.51 -6.96 -28.93
C LEU A 93 -11.94 -6.71 -29.44
N LYS A 94 -12.65 -5.71 -28.91
CA LYS A 94 -14.02 -5.38 -29.31
C LYS A 94 -14.10 -5.05 -30.81
N THR A 95 -13.11 -4.32 -31.32
CA THR A 95 -13.07 -3.85 -32.71
C THR A 95 -13.05 -5.00 -33.72
N PRO A 96 -12.09 -5.94 -33.72
CA PRO A 96 -12.06 -7.06 -34.65
C PRO A 96 -13.25 -8.01 -34.44
N LEU A 97 -13.71 -8.22 -33.19
CA LEU A 97 -14.85 -9.09 -32.91
C LEU A 97 -16.16 -8.54 -33.49
N THR A 98 -16.36 -7.22 -33.40
CA THR A 98 -17.53 -6.55 -33.99
C THR A 98 -17.50 -6.63 -35.51
N SER A 99 -16.33 -6.43 -36.13
CA SER A 99 -16.16 -6.61 -37.57
C SER A 99 -16.44 -8.06 -38.00
N ALA A 100 -15.92 -9.03 -37.24
CA ALA A 100 -16.15 -10.46 -37.50
C ALA A 100 -17.64 -10.82 -37.40
N LEU A 101 -18.34 -10.33 -36.38
CA LEU A 101 -19.77 -10.52 -36.23
C LEU A 101 -20.55 -9.90 -37.41
N GLY A 102 -20.18 -8.69 -37.84
CA GLY A 102 -20.77 -8.05 -39.02
C GLY A 102 -20.59 -8.86 -40.30
N TYR A 103 -19.41 -9.45 -40.53
CA TYR A 103 -19.19 -10.34 -41.67
C TYR A 103 -20.05 -11.61 -41.60
N VAL A 104 -20.22 -12.19 -40.41
CA VAL A 104 -21.09 -13.38 -40.20
C VAL A 104 -22.57 -13.03 -40.44
N GLU A 105 -23.04 -11.88 -39.95
CA GLU A 105 -24.42 -11.42 -40.19
C GLU A 105 -24.72 -11.24 -41.67
N ILE A 106 -23.79 -10.63 -42.43
CA ILE A 106 -23.95 -10.45 -43.88
C ILE A 106 -24.03 -11.81 -44.58
N LEU A 107 -23.15 -12.76 -44.21
CA LEU A 107 -23.14 -14.11 -44.76
C LEU A 107 -24.43 -14.92 -44.47
N GLN A 108 -25.10 -14.65 -43.35
CA GLN A 108 -26.32 -15.37 -42.96
C GLN A 108 -27.60 -14.75 -43.53
N LYS A 109 -27.63 -13.44 -43.76
CA LYS A 109 -28.86 -12.69 -44.05
C LYS A 109 -29.06 -12.35 -45.53
N TYR A 110 -27.99 -12.33 -46.32
CA TYR A 110 -28.05 -12.00 -47.75
C TYR A 110 -27.72 -13.22 -48.61
N ASP A 111 -28.48 -13.42 -49.69
CA ASP A 111 -28.25 -14.49 -50.66
C ASP A 111 -27.08 -14.10 -51.58
N LEU A 112 -25.86 -14.29 -51.07
CA LEU A 112 -24.61 -13.90 -51.70
C LEU A 112 -24.15 -14.93 -52.73
N SER A 113 -23.54 -14.47 -53.82
CA SER A 113 -22.92 -15.38 -54.79
C SER A 113 -21.77 -16.18 -54.15
N LYS A 114 -21.42 -17.32 -54.75
CA LYS A 114 -20.33 -18.19 -54.24
C LYS A 114 -18.98 -17.46 -54.14
N ASP A 115 -18.71 -16.51 -55.03
CA ASP A 115 -17.47 -15.74 -55.01
C ASP A 115 -17.45 -14.69 -53.89
N GLU A 116 -18.59 -14.04 -53.60
CA GLU A 116 -18.72 -13.09 -52.49
C GLU A 116 -18.59 -13.80 -51.13
N GLN A 117 -19.20 -14.98 -50.97
CA GLN A 117 -19.01 -15.79 -49.76
C GLN A 117 -17.54 -16.21 -49.57
N LYS A 118 -16.83 -16.54 -50.65
CA LYS A 118 -15.42 -16.95 -50.60
C LYS A 118 -14.51 -15.81 -50.18
N ASN A 119 -14.70 -14.61 -50.76
CA ASN A 119 -13.93 -13.41 -50.38
C ASN A 119 -14.16 -13.02 -48.91
N MET A 120 -15.41 -13.06 -48.43
CA MET A 120 -15.73 -12.69 -47.04
C MET A 120 -15.15 -13.68 -46.02
N ARG A 121 -15.14 -14.98 -46.35
CA ARG A 121 -14.47 -16.01 -45.54
C ARG A 121 -12.96 -15.82 -45.50
N GLN A 122 -12.33 -15.38 -46.58
CA GLN A 122 -10.90 -15.06 -46.58
C GLN A 122 -10.59 -13.84 -45.68
N LEU A 123 -11.43 -12.80 -45.69
CA LEU A 123 -11.26 -11.63 -44.83
C LEU A 123 -11.39 -11.95 -43.32
N LEU A 124 -12.21 -12.94 -42.96
CA LEU A 124 -12.32 -13.47 -41.59
C LEU A 124 -11.09 -14.28 -41.13
N LEU A 125 -10.30 -14.82 -42.05
CA LEU A 125 -9.11 -15.64 -41.75
C LEU A 125 -7.81 -14.82 -41.67
N ILE A 126 -7.85 -13.54 -42.06
CA ILE A 126 -6.68 -12.66 -42.18
C ILE A 126 -6.57 -11.65 -41.01
N ASN A 127 -7.63 -11.47 -40.22
CA ASN A 127 -7.63 -10.67 -38.99
C ASN A 127 -7.63 -11.55 -37.74
#